data_AF-A0A838VFC1-F1
#
_entry.id   AF-A0A838VFC1-F1
#
_cell.length_a   1.000
_cell.length_b   1.000
_cell.length_c   1.000
_cell.angle_alpha   90.00
_cell.angle_beta   90.00
_cell.angle_gamma   90.00
#
_symmetry.space_group_name_H-M   'P 1'
#
loop_
_entity.id
_entity.type
_entity.pdbx_description
1 polymer ?
#
loop_
_entity_poly.entity_id
_entity_poly.type
_entity_poly.pdbx_seq_one_letter_code
_entity_poly.pdbx_strand_id
1 'polypeptide(L)'
;GAGSILALAPLTPVYAAVFAAAVADRGKSPPAVSAAPPEACDARCALAHVAALPPARMLTMIDLGPLLIATTPHSAYSGSYHRLQRPIAETMRAFMSDPDLARAIVGAMGVSYVLVSPRSDESQIYRRVNPNGLAARLVAGKPPGWLRPVETGSRALLLYRRID
;
A
#
# COMPACT_ATOMS: atom_id res chain seq x y z
N GLY A 1 -59.13 15.59 -9.46
CA GLY A 1 -57.74 15.52 -9.94
C GLY A 1 -57.03 14.41 -9.20
N ALA A 2 -56.60 13.38 -9.90
CA ALA A 2 -55.99 12.19 -9.30
C ALA A 2 -54.55 12.49 -8.84
N GLY A 3 -54.28 12.33 -7.55
CA GLY A 3 -52.94 12.42 -6.98
C GLY A 3 -52.14 11.17 -7.31
N SER A 4 -50.97 11.36 -7.93
CA SER A 4 -49.99 10.28 -8.11
C SER A 4 -49.15 10.17 -6.85
N ILE A 5 -49.41 9.16 -6.03
CA ILE A 5 -48.48 8.72 -4.99
C ILE A 5 -47.40 7.90 -5.73
N LEU A 6 -46.23 8.50 -5.92
CA LEU A 6 -45.04 7.78 -6.37
C LEU A 6 -44.63 6.83 -5.24
N ALA A 7 -45.07 5.58 -5.31
CA ALA A 7 -44.64 4.54 -4.39
C ALA A 7 -43.12 4.36 -4.55
N LEU A 8 -42.34 4.82 -3.56
CA LEU A 8 -40.96 4.37 -3.39
C LEU A 8 -41.02 2.86 -3.16
N ALA A 9 -40.71 2.09 -4.20
CA ALA A 9 -40.51 0.66 -4.08
C ALA A 9 -39.43 0.39 -3.01
N PRO A 10 -39.63 -0.59 -2.12
CA PRO A 10 -38.68 -0.86 -1.05
C PRO A 10 -37.46 -1.55 -1.68
N LEU A 11 -36.36 -0.82 -1.84
CA LEU A 11 -35.04 -1.36 -2.22
C LEU A 11 -34.43 -2.27 -1.13
N THR A 12 -35.21 -2.64 -0.12
CA THR A 12 -34.79 -3.35 1.09
C THR A 12 -34.34 -4.80 0.89
N PRO A 13 -34.90 -5.65 -0.02
CA PRO A 13 -34.42 -7.02 -0.10
C PRO A 13 -33.01 -7.11 -0.73
N VAL A 14 -32.69 -6.21 -1.67
CA VAL A 14 -31.36 -6.14 -2.28
C VAL A 14 -30.34 -5.65 -1.25
N TYR A 15 -30.67 -4.60 -0.49
CA TYR A 15 -29.78 -4.09 0.55
C TYR A 15 -29.55 -5.11 1.68
N ALA A 16 -30.59 -5.84 2.09
CA ALA A 16 -30.48 -6.88 3.10
C ALA A 16 -29.60 -8.05 2.64
N ALA A 17 -29.72 -8.47 1.38
CA ALA A 17 -28.88 -9.53 0.80
C ALA A 17 -27.40 -9.13 0.72
N VAL A 18 -27.11 -7.89 0.30
CA VAL A 18 -25.73 -7.36 0.25
C VAL A 18 -25.14 -7.24 1.64
N PHE A 19 -25.92 -6.78 2.63
CA PHE A 19 -25.46 -6.65 4.02
C PHE A 19 -25.23 -8.03 4.66
N ALA A 20 -26.11 -9.00 4.45
CA ALA A 20 -25.96 -10.36 4.96
C ALA A 20 -24.70 -11.04 4.39
N ALA A 21 -24.43 -10.87 3.09
CA ALA A 21 -23.21 -11.38 2.46
C ALA A 21 -21.93 -10.74 3.05
N ALA A 22 -21.96 -9.42 3.29
CA ALA A 22 -20.81 -8.69 3.86
C ALA A 22 -20.53 -9.03 5.33
N VAL A 23 -21.56 -9.40 6.11
CA VAL A 23 -21.41 -9.78 7.52
C VAL A 23 -21.00 -11.25 7.66
N ALA A 24 -21.47 -12.13 6.78
CA ALA A 24 -21.08 -13.54 6.75
C ALA A 24 -19.58 -13.74 6.52
N ASP A 25 -18.92 -12.83 5.79
CA ASP A 25 -17.48 -12.88 5.53
C ASP A 25 -16.62 -12.49 6.76
N ARG A 26 -17.18 -11.72 7.71
CA ARG A 26 -16.46 -11.29 8.93
C ARG A 26 -16.39 -12.34 10.04
N GLY A 27 -17.17 -13.41 9.96
CA GLY A 27 -17.26 -14.45 10.99
C GLY A 27 -16.20 -15.55 10.88
N LYS A 28 -15.42 -15.60 9.80
CA LYS A 28 -14.32 -16.56 9.67
C LYS A 28 -13.11 -16.05 10.44
N SER A 29 -12.85 -16.63 11.60
CA SER A 29 -11.57 -16.48 12.29
C SER A 29 -10.43 -16.79 11.31
N PRO A 30 -9.38 -15.96 11.25
CA PRO A 30 -8.24 -16.27 10.40
C PRO A 30 -7.66 -17.63 10.83
N PRO A 31 -7.33 -18.53 9.88
CA PRO A 31 -6.65 -19.76 10.24
C PRO A 31 -5.34 -19.42 10.97
N ALA A 32 -4.99 -20.23 11.96
CA ALA A 32 -3.73 -20.11 12.66
C ALA A 32 -2.58 -20.01 11.64
N VAL A 33 -1.70 -19.01 11.82
CA VAL A 33 -0.59 -18.74 10.91
C VAL A 33 0.40 -19.88 11.02
N SER A 34 0.23 -20.91 10.20
CA SER A 34 1.33 -21.78 9.82
C SER A 34 2.24 -20.97 8.90
N ALA A 35 3.54 -20.97 9.18
CA ALA A 35 4.54 -20.28 8.37
C ALA A 35 4.51 -20.88 6.95
N ALA A 36 3.74 -20.24 6.07
CA ALA A 36 3.65 -20.63 4.69
C ALA A 36 5.02 -20.39 4.02
N PRO A 37 5.43 -21.20 3.03
CA PRO A 37 6.65 -20.96 2.28
C PRO A 37 6.63 -19.55 1.66
N PRO A 38 7.79 -18.90 1.44
CA PRO A 38 7.89 -17.49 1.04
C PRO A 38 7.15 -17.12 -0.27
N GLU A 39 6.71 -18.11 -1.06
CA GLU A 39 5.86 -17.92 -2.25
C GLU A 39 4.34 -17.87 -1.95
N ALA A 40 3.90 -18.31 -0.78
CA ALA A 40 2.50 -18.34 -0.37
C ALA A 40 2.09 -17.15 0.53
N CYS A 41 3.04 -16.28 0.88
CA CYS A 41 2.79 -15.12 1.73
C CYS A 41 2.34 -13.93 0.87
N ASP A 42 1.06 -13.56 0.99
CA ASP A 42 0.47 -12.41 0.31
C ASP A 42 0.89 -11.05 0.93
N ALA A 43 0.31 -9.94 0.46
CA ALA A 43 0.63 -8.61 0.99
C ALA A 43 0.26 -8.45 2.47
N ARG A 44 -0.79 -9.11 2.98
CA ARG A 44 -1.17 -9.04 4.40
C ARG A 44 -0.18 -9.80 5.28
N CYS A 45 0.24 -10.98 4.83
CA CYS A 45 1.28 -11.75 5.48
C CYS A 45 2.61 -10.99 5.49
N ALA A 46 3.02 -10.38 4.36
CA ALA A 46 4.23 -9.56 4.31
C ALA A 46 4.15 -8.36 5.29
N LEU A 47 2.97 -7.74 5.43
CA LEU A 47 2.76 -6.66 6.39
C LEU A 47 2.88 -7.11 7.86
N ALA A 48 2.69 -8.39 8.19
CA ALA A 48 2.94 -8.89 9.54
C ALA A 48 4.44 -8.82 9.89
N HIS A 49 5.32 -9.15 8.94
CA HIS A 49 6.77 -8.96 9.11
C HIS A 49 7.14 -7.47 9.21
N VAL A 50 6.49 -6.62 8.40
CA VAL A 50 6.66 -5.16 8.49
C VAL A 50 6.25 -4.67 9.88
N ALA A 51 5.09 -5.09 10.39
CA ALA A 51 4.54 -4.67 11.67
C ALA A 51 5.40 -5.02 12.89
N ALA A 52 6.27 -6.02 12.77
CA ALA A 52 7.21 -6.41 13.83
C ALA A 52 8.39 -5.43 13.99
N LEU A 53 8.58 -4.50 13.04
CA LEU A 53 9.60 -3.47 13.13
C LEU A 53 9.18 -2.36 14.10
N PRO A 54 10.13 -1.62 14.70
CA PRO A 54 9.80 -0.42 15.48
C PRO A 54 8.93 0.56 14.67
N PRO A 55 7.90 1.17 15.28
CA PRO A 55 7.03 2.14 14.62
C PRO A 55 7.84 3.23 13.90
N ALA A 56 7.42 3.55 12.69
CA ALA A 56 8.14 4.45 11.81
C ALA A 56 7.19 5.10 10.80
N ARG A 57 7.61 6.21 10.23
CA ARG A 57 6.97 6.78 9.04
C ARG A 57 7.57 6.15 7.80
N MET A 58 6.72 5.67 6.90
CA MET A 58 7.14 4.99 5.67
C MET A 58 6.70 5.77 4.43
N LEU A 59 7.59 5.84 3.44
CA LEU A 59 7.16 6.10 2.07
C LEU A 59 6.61 4.79 1.51
N THR A 60 5.39 4.81 0.99
CA THR A 60 4.77 3.65 0.37
C THR A 60 4.03 4.09 -0.88
N MET A 61 3.74 3.12 -1.75
CA MET A 61 2.78 3.29 -2.85
C MET A 61 1.44 3.76 -2.27
N ILE A 62 0.81 4.74 -2.91
CA ILE A 62 -0.38 5.46 -2.43
C ILE A 62 -1.50 4.46 -2.11
N ASP A 63 -1.71 3.48 -2.98
CA ASP A 63 -2.77 2.46 -2.84
C ASP A 63 -2.50 1.46 -1.72
N LEU A 64 -1.23 1.31 -1.31
CA LEU A 64 -0.84 0.47 -0.19
C LEU A 64 -0.94 1.19 1.16
N GLY A 65 -0.99 2.53 1.15
CA GLY A 65 -1.07 3.36 2.35
C GLY A 65 -2.19 2.98 3.33
N PRO A 66 -3.45 2.85 2.88
CA PRO A 66 -4.57 2.45 3.76
C PRO A 66 -4.36 1.09 4.44
N LEU A 67 -3.86 0.10 3.72
CA LEU A 67 -3.62 -1.24 4.28
C LEU A 67 -2.49 -1.20 5.31
N LEU A 68 -1.41 -0.46 5.03
CA LEU A 68 -0.28 -0.28 5.97
C LEU A 68 -0.75 0.28 7.31
N ILE A 69 -1.49 1.39 7.30
CA ILE A 69 -1.93 2.05 8.55
C ILE A 69 -3.00 1.25 9.30
N ALA A 70 -3.79 0.43 8.59
CA ALA A 70 -4.86 -0.36 9.20
C ALA A 70 -4.33 -1.64 9.89
N THR A 71 -3.15 -2.12 9.50
CA THR A 71 -2.66 -3.46 9.91
C THR A 71 -1.32 -3.42 10.64
N THR A 72 -0.70 -2.25 10.78
CA THR A 72 0.63 -2.09 11.39
C THR A 72 0.66 -0.85 12.31
N PRO A 73 1.63 -0.73 13.22
CA PRO A 73 1.81 0.47 14.04
C PRO A 73 2.53 1.61 13.28
N HIS A 74 2.80 1.45 11.98
CA HIS A 74 3.49 2.46 11.18
C HIS A 74 2.54 3.55 10.68
N SER A 75 3.13 4.68 10.30
CA SER A 75 2.43 5.74 9.57
C SER A 75 2.91 5.77 8.12
N ALA A 76 2.02 6.17 7.21
CA ALA A 76 2.36 6.37 5.81
C ALA A 76 2.60 7.87 5.53
N TYR A 77 3.56 8.19 4.64
CA TYR A 77 3.76 9.57 4.18
C TYR A 77 2.53 10.10 3.42
N SER A 78 1.93 9.23 2.61
CA SER A 78 0.77 9.48 1.76
C SER A 78 -0.17 8.26 1.80
N GLY A 79 -1.38 8.43 1.29
CA GLY A 79 -2.36 7.36 1.09
C GLY A 79 -3.47 7.81 0.13
N SER A 80 -4.36 6.90 -0.27
CA SER A 80 -5.47 7.13 -1.21
C SER A 80 -6.59 8.00 -0.60
N TYR A 81 -6.24 9.23 -0.22
CA TYR A 81 -7.17 10.23 0.31
C TYR A 81 -6.93 11.58 -0.37
N HIS A 82 -7.93 12.06 -1.11
CA HIS A 82 -7.77 13.24 -1.96
C HIS A 82 -7.46 14.55 -1.22
N ARG A 83 -7.57 14.61 0.12
CA ARG A 83 -7.10 15.78 0.89
C ARG A 83 -5.57 15.83 1.04
N LEU A 84 -4.87 14.74 0.76
CA LEU A 84 -3.41 14.65 0.83
C LEU A 84 -2.74 15.02 -0.52
N GLN A 85 -3.23 16.05 -1.20
CA GLN A 85 -2.75 16.42 -2.55
C GLN A 85 -1.23 16.56 -2.64
N ARG A 86 -0.64 17.29 -1.69
CA ARG A 86 0.82 17.49 -1.64
C ARG A 86 1.58 16.17 -1.35
N PRO A 87 1.26 15.40 -0.30
CA PRO A 87 1.90 14.11 -0.07
C PRO A 87 1.77 13.12 -1.24
N ILE A 88 0.61 13.10 -1.91
CA ILE A 88 0.37 12.29 -3.12
C ILE A 88 1.34 12.69 -4.23
N ALA A 89 1.40 13.99 -4.56
CA ALA A 89 2.28 14.49 -5.62
C ALA A 89 3.77 14.24 -5.31
N GLU A 90 4.19 14.41 -4.06
CA GLU A 90 5.57 14.16 -3.64
C GLU A 90 5.91 12.66 -3.66
N THR A 91 4.96 11.79 -3.31
CA THR A 91 5.11 10.32 -3.40
C THR A 91 5.31 9.89 -4.85
N MET A 92 4.45 10.37 -5.76
CA MET A 92 4.59 10.12 -7.20
C MET A 92 5.96 10.61 -7.69
N ARG A 93 6.33 11.85 -7.35
CA ARG A 93 7.62 12.43 -7.76
C ARG A 93 8.79 11.60 -7.26
N ALA A 94 8.78 11.18 -5.99
CA ALA A 94 9.86 10.36 -5.42
C ALA A 94 10.03 9.05 -6.18
N PHE A 95 8.95 8.32 -6.46
CA PHE A 95 9.02 7.03 -7.14
C PHE A 95 9.38 7.13 -8.63
N MET A 96 8.99 8.21 -9.31
CA MET A 96 9.26 8.44 -10.74
C MET A 96 10.59 9.16 -11.00
N SER A 97 11.24 9.72 -9.99
CA SER A 97 12.52 10.40 -10.14
C SER A 97 13.69 9.42 -10.20
N ASP A 98 14.80 9.88 -10.80
CA ASP A 98 16.08 9.17 -10.72
C ASP A 98 16.53 9.03 -9.26
N PRO A 99 17.30 7.98 -8.91
CA PRO A 99 17.55 7.66 -7.50
C PRO A 99 18.22 8.75 -6.67
N ASP A 100 19.04 9.63 -7.27
CA ASP A 100 19.70 10.72 -6.55
C ASP A 100 18.74 11.87 -6.25
N LEU A 101 17.88 12.23 -7.20
CA LEU A 101 16.82 13.21 -6.97
C LEU A 101 15.78 12.65 -5.99
N ALA A 102 15.43 11.37 -6.12
CA ALA A 102 14.54 10.69 -5.19
C ALA A 102 15.11 10.71 -3.76
N ARG A 103 16.43 10.54 -3.57
CA ARG A 103 17.08 10.65 -2.25
C ARG A 103 16.79 11.99 -1.59
N ALA A 104 16.96 13.11 -2.31
CA ALA A 104 16.69 14.44 -1.78
C ALA A 104 15.22 14.63 -1.40
N ILE A 105 14.30 14.17 -2.27
CA ILE A 105 12.85 14.25 -2.02
C ILE A 105 12.48 13.42 -0.77
N VAL A 106 12.93 12.17 -0.72
CA VAL A 106 12.66 11.23 0.38
C VAL A 106 13.29 11.71 1.69
N GLY A 107 14.48 12.32 1.62
CA GLY A 107 15.14 12.93 2.77
C GLY A 107 14.27 13.98 3.47
N ALA A 108 13.60 14.83 2.69
CA ALA A 108 12.69 15.86 3.21
C ALA A 108 11.39 15.30 3.83
N MET A 109 11.05 14.04 3.56
CA MET A 109 9.80 13.42 4.04
C MET A 109 9.88 12.91 5.49
N GLY A 110 11.07 12.77 6.06
CA GLY A 110 11.27 12.20 7.40
C GLY A 110 10.82 10.74 7.51
N VAL A 111 10.90 9.97 6.42
CA VAL A 111 10.58 8.54 6.40
C VAL A 111 11.81 7.70 6.73
N SER A 112 11.64 6.52 7.34
CA SER A 112 12.74 5.59 7.63
C SER A 112 12.79 4.40 6.67
N TYR A 113 11.65 4.10 6.03
CA TYR A 113 11.51 2.97 5.11
C TYR A 113 10.79 3.37 3.83
N VAL A 114 11.09 2.61 2.76
CA VAL A 114 10.37 2.63 1.49
C VAL A 114 9.74 1.25 1.29
N LEU A 115 8.42 1.21 1.18
CA LEU A 115 7.62 0.00 0.98
C LEU A 115 7.03 0.01 -0.44
N VAL A 116 7.25 -1.06 -1.19
CA VAL A 116 6.84 -1.17 -2.60
C VAL A 116 5.99 -2.41 -2.80
N SER A 117 4.84 -2.25 -3.46
CA SER A 117 4.10 -3.36 -4.04
C SER A 117 4.56 -3.55 -5.50
N PRO A 118 5.44 -4.52 -5.81
CA PRO A 118 6.11 -4.60 -7.10
C PRO A 118 5.18 -4.99 -8.27
N ARG A 119 3.99 -5.53 -7.95
CA ARG A 119 3.03 -6.04 -8.93
C ARG A 119 1.77 -5.18 -9.04
N SER A 120 1.69 -4.06 -8.32
CA SER A 120 0.52 -3.16 -8.40
C SER A 120 0.50 -2.36 -9.71
N ASP A 121 -0.69 -1.93 -10.13
CA ASP A 121 -0.84 -1.04 -11.28
C ASP A 121 -0.13 0.30 -11.07
N GLU A 122 -0.16 0.84 -9.85
CA GLU A 122 0.61 2.03 -9.46
C GLU A 122 2.11 1.84 -9.73
N SER A 123 2.67 0.69 -9.34
CA SER A 123 4.08 0.37 -9.62
C SER A 123 4.35 0.28 -11.11
N GLN A 124 3.46 -0.35 -11.88
CA GLN A 124 3.59 -0.41 -13.34
C GLN A 124 3.54 0.98 -13.98
N ILE A 125 2.67 1.87 -13.51
CA ILE A 125 2.58 3.25 -13.98
C ILE A 125 3.90 3.98 -13.73
N TYR A 126 4.42 3.97 -12.49
CA TYR A 126 5.68 4.64 -12.19
C TYR A 126 6.85 4.13 -13.02
N ARG A 127 6.91 2.80 -13.24
CA ARG A 127 7.93 2.15 -14.08
C ARG A 127 7.82 2.50 -15.56
N ARG A 128 6.61 2.75 -16.07
CA ARG A 128 6.40 3.24 -17.44
C ARG A 128 6.80 4.71 -17.59
N VAL A 129 6.51 5.53 -16.57
CA VAL A 129 6.87 6.96 -16.57
C VAL A 129 8.38 7.15 -16.57
N ASN A 130 9.10 6.44 -15.70
CA ASN A 130 10.57 6.42 -15.72
C ASN A 130 11.10 4.98 -15.52
N PRO A 131 11.53 4.31 -16.61
CA PRO A 131 12.11 2.97 -16.55
C PRO A 131 13.41 2.86 -15.73
N ASN A 132 14.07 3.99 -15.44
CA ASN A 132 15.27 4.08 -14.61
C ASN A 132 15.01 4.73 -13.24
N GLY A 133 13.77 5.13 -12.97
CA GLY A 133 13.38 5.80 -11.74
C GLY A 133 13.43 4.88 -10.52
N LEU A 134 13.25 5.47 -9.33
CA LEU A 134 13.34 4.75 -8.06
C LEU A 134 12.43 3.50 -8.03
N ALA A 135 11.17 3.60 -8.44
CA ALA A 135 10.27 2.44 -8.45
C ALA A 135 10.79 1.31 -9.35
N ALA A 136 11.28 1.62 -10.55
CA ALA A 136 11.81 0.61 -11.47
C ALA A 136 13.06 -0.07 -10.93
N ARG A 137 13.96 0.70 -10.34
CA ARG A 137 15.18 0.22 -9.68
C ARG A 137 14.87 -0.74 -8.53
N LEU A 138 13.93 -0.37 -7.65
CA LEU A 138 13.53 -1.20 -6.51
C LEU A 138 12.86 -2.50 -6.97
N VAL A 139 11.90 -2.43 -7.90
CA VAL A 139 11.24 -3.63 -8.44
C VAL A 139 12.22 -4.57 -9.14
N ALA A 140 13.26 -4.02 -9.80
CA ALA A 140 14.31 -4.81 -10.44
C ALA A 140 15.34 -5.41 -9.45
N GLY A 141 15.17 -5.19 -8.13
CA GLY A 141 16.12 -5.65 -7.12
C GLY A 141 17.46 -4.91 -7.17
N LYS A 142 17.47 -3.69 -7.71
CA LYS A 142 18.67 -2.84 -7.85
C LYS A 142 18.50 -1.56 -7.02
N PRO A 143 18.40 -1.63 -5.68
CA PRO A 143 18.26 -0.42 -4.87
C PRO A 143 19.47 0.51 -5.06
N PRO A 144 19.28 1.83 -4.96
CA PRO A 144 20.40 2.77 -4.85
C PRO A 144 21.14 2.60 -3.52
N GLY A 145 22.38 3.08 -3.43
CA GLY A 145 23.24 2.86 -2.26
C GLY A 145 22.72 3.43 -0.94
N TRP A 146 21.74 4.34 -0.95
CA TRP A 146 21.10 4.88 0.25
C TRP A 146 19.91 4.04 0.75
N LEU A 147 19.59 2.93 0.08
CA LEU A 147 18.55 1.98 0.47
C LEU A 147 19.12 0.57 0.65
N ARG A 148 18.84 -0.02 1.81
CA ARG A 148 19.19 -1.41 2.13
C ARG A 148 17.93 -2.29 2.14
N PRO A 149 17.88 -3.41 1.42
CA PRO A 149 16.75 -4.35 1.50
C PRO A 149 16.53 -4.85 2.93
N VAL A 150 15.26 -5.08 3.28
CA VAL A 150 14.83 -5.72 4.53
C VAL A 150 13.93 -6.89 4.16
N GLU A 151 14.23 -8.06 4.70
CA GLU A 151 13.45 -9.27 4.47
C GLU A 151 12.05 -9.13 5.04
N THR A 152 11.04 -9.40 4.22
CA THR A 152 9.61 -9.38 4.58
C THR A 152 8.99 -10.78 4.57
N GLY A 153 9.81 -11.82 4.37
CA GLY A 153 9.36 -13.21 4.23
C GLY A 153 8.62 -13.51 2.91
N SER A 154 8.50 -12.52 2.01
CA SER A 154 7.76 -12.63 0.75
C SER A 154 8.24 -11.64 -0.30
N ARG A 155 7.99 -11.93 -1.58
CA ARG A 155 8.15 -10.97 -2.69
C ARG A 155 6.87 -10.18 -3.00
N ALA A 156 5.79 -10.41 -2.26
CA ALA A 156 4.54 -9.68 -2.41
C ALA A 156 4.70 -8.19 -2.08
N LEU A 157 5.58 -7.86 -1.13
CA LEU A 157 5.99 -6.49 -0.81
C LEU A 157 7.51 -6.43 -0.64
N LEU A 158 8.13 -5.40 -1.20
CA LEU A 158 9.55 -5.12 -1.05
C LEU A 158 9.73 -4.01 -0.03
N LEU A 159 10.54 -4.24 1.00
CA LEU A 159 10.85 -3.26 2.02
C LEU A 159 12.32 -2.85 1.93
N TYR A 160 12.57 -1.55 2.00
CA TYR A 160 13.92 -0.99 2.03
C TYR A 160 14.06 -0.02 3.19
N ARG A 161 15.13 -0.14 3.96
CA ARG A 161 15.51 0.80 5.02
C ARG A 161 16.45 1.86 4.45
N ARG A 162 16.21 3.13 4.78
CA ARG A 162 17.17 4.21 4.52
C ARG A 162 18.39 4.08 5.42
N ILE A 163 19.57 4.30 4.87
CA ILE A 163 20.85 4.18 5.60
C ILE A 163 21.67 5.47 5.60
N ASP A 164 21.04 6.57 5.22
CA ASP A 164 21.61 7.91 5.16
C ASP A 164 21.06 8.85 6.24
#